data_AF-A0A922I1L3-F1
#
_entry.id   AF-A0A922I1L3-F1
#
_cell.length_a   1.000
_cell.length_b   1.000
_cell.length_c   1.000
_cell.angle_alpha   90.00
_cell.angle_beta   90.00
_cell.angle_gamma   90.00
#
_symmetry.space_group_name_H-M   'P 1'
#
loop_
_entity.id
_entity.type
_entity.pdbx_description
1 polymer ?
#
loop_
_entity_poly.entity_id
_entity_poly.type
_entity_poly.pdbx_seq_one_letter_code
_entity_poly.pdbx_strand_id
1 'polypeptide(L)'
;MKRFKQSKSKYSIVPQYESDGDDYETNADQTIGKVSKKRRKQRKKMWIFDRKFTSKIEAMEFIKSQKIWGYHYTNDTKDGMKKYYRCKNVPRRHIQCDASIYLHFMTRSFDIHLYKTESIHNCESINAEYGSQKAGSTTNGSK
;
A
#
# COMPACT_ATOMS: atom_id res chain seq x y z
N MET A 1 18.42 37.33 -22.70
CA MET A 1 17.42 36.33 -23.16
C MET A 1 18.15 35.10 -23.68
N LYS A 2 18.12 33.96 -22.97
CA LYS A 2 18.82 32.71 -23.37
C LYS A 2 17.79 31.73 -23.93
N ARG A 3 17.89 31.41 -25.23
CA ARG A 3 17.03 30.44 -25.93
C ARG A 3 17.54 29.01 -25.69
N PHE A 4 16.77 28.19 -24.99
CA PHE A 4 17.00 26.75 -24.87
C PHE A 4 16.56 26.06 -26.18
N LYS A 5 17.49 25.38 -26.85
CA LYS A 5 17.21 24.53 -28.02
C LYS A 5 16.68 23.18 -27.52
N GLN A 6 15.43 22.86 -27.85
CA GLN A 6 14.86 21.53 -27.63
C GLN A 6 15.48 20.54 -28.62
N SER A 7 16.10 19.48 -28.10
CA SER A 7 16.59 18.34 -28.86
C SER A 7 15.41 17.49 -29.36
N LYS A 8 15.24 17.39 -30.68
CA LYS A 8 14.30 16.45 -31.31
C LYS A 8 14.77 15.01 -31.09
N SER A 9 13.96 14.24 -30.38
CA SER A 9 14.08 12.78 -30.25
C SER A 9 13.90 12.13 -31.63
N LYS A 10 14.84 11.28 -32.04
CA LYS A 10 14.78 10.44 -33.24
C LYS A 10 13.97 9.18 -32.90
N TYR A 11 12.70 9.13 -33.29
CA TYR A 11 11.97 7.87 -33.32
C TYR A 11 12.30 7.13 -34.62
N SER A 12 12.87 5.93 -34.46
CA SER A 12 13.09 4.97 -35.54
C SER A 12 11.76 4.35 -35.97
N ILE A 13 11.46 4.42 -37.26
CA ILE A 13 10.31 3.77 -37.90
C ILE A 13 10.55 2.26 -37.86
N VAL A 14 9.67 1.52 -37.18
CA VAL A 14 9.68 0.04 -37.21
C VAL A 14 8.89 -0.41 -38.44
N PRO A 15 9.41 -1.33 -39.27
CA PRO A 15 8.65 -1.87 -40.40
C PRO A 15 7.40 -2.62 -39.93
N GLN A 16 6.29 -2.38 -40.61
CA GLN A 16 5.02 -3.05 -40.40
C GLN A 16 5.14 -4.49 -40.92
N TYR A 17 5.02 -5.47 -40.02
CA TYR A 17 4.99 -6.88 -40.36
C TYR A 17 3.62 -7.23 -40.95
N GLU A 18 3.57 -7.56 -42.24
CA GLU A 18 2.41 -8.20 -42.87
C GLU A 18 2.54 -9.72 -42.64
N SER A 19 1.63 -10.28 -41.85
CA SER A 19 1.50 -11.72 -41.70
C SER A 19 0.47 -12.21 -42.71
N ASP A 20 0.93 -13.03 -43.65
CA ASP A 20 0.11 -13.76 -44.61
C ASP A 20 -0.87 -14.69 -43.88
N GLY A 21 -2.07 -14.82 -44.44
CA GLY A 21 -3.22 -15.41 -43.78
C GLY A 21 -3.26 -16.93 -43.88
N ASP A 22 -3.48 -17.58 -42.73
CA ASP A 22 -4.05 -18.93 -42.69
C ASP A 22 -5.35 -18.90 -41.88
N ASP A 23 -6.43 -19.19 -42.61
CA ASP A 23 -7.82 -19.28 -42.18
C ASP A 23 -8.02 -20.43 -41.19
N TYR A 24 -8.30 -20.09 -39.93
CA TYR A 24 -8.94 -21.00 -39.00
C TYR A 24 -10.21 -20.35 -38.44
N GLU A 25 -11.34 -20.87 -38.91
CA GLU A 25 -12.68 -20.55 -38.47
C GLU A 25 -12.84 -20.82 -36.96
N THR A 26 -12.62 -19.79 -36.15
CA THR A 26 -12.75 -19.89 -34.69
C THR A 26 -14.19 -19.59 -34.29
N ASN A 27 -15.05 -20.60 -34.37
CA ASN A 27 -16.32 -20.58 -33.63
C ASN A 27 -16.05 -20.83 -32.15
N ALA A 28 -15.73 -19.77 -31.41
CA ALA A 28 -15.92 -19.70 -29.97
C ALA A 28 -16.04 -18.23 -29.56
N ASP A 29 -17.29 -17.76 -29.60
CA ASP A 29 -17.77 -16.61 -28.86
C ASP A 29 -17.47 -16.79 -27.37
N GLN A 30 -16.25 -16.46 -26.96
CA GLN A 30 -15.95 -16.14 -25.58
C GLN A 30 -15.98 -14.64 -25.48
N THR A 31 -17.17 -14.10 -25.22
CA THR A 31 -17.32 -12.79 -24.62
C THR A 31 -16.39 -12.73 -23.40
N ILE A 32 -15.21 -12.13 -23.56
CA ILE A 32 -14.35 -11.71 -22.46
C ILE A 32 -15.13 -10.58 -21.79
N GLY A 33 -16.08 -10.95 -20.95
CA GLY A 33 -16.77 -10.05 -20.06
C GLY A 33 -15.67 -9.33 -19.29
N LYS A 34 -15.50 -8.03 -19.56
CA LYS A 34 -14.65 -7.15 -18.77
C LYS A 34 -15.22 -7.15 -17.35
N VAL A 35 -14.81 -8.13 -16.53
CA VAL A 35 -15.10 -8.15 -15.10
C VAL A 35 -14.31 -7.00 -14.52
N SER A 36 -14.94 -5.83 -14.51
CA SER A 36 -14.39 -4.65 -13.86
C SER A 36 -14.21 -5.02 -12.39
N LYS A 37 -12.93 -5.14 -11.96
CA LYS A 37 -12.62 -5.42 -10.56
C LYS A 37 -13.24 -4.30 -9.73
N LYS A 38 -14.33 -4.60 -9.01
CA LYS A 38 -14.96 -3.63 -8.09
C LYS A 38 -13.88 -3.12 -7.14
N ARG A 39 -13.61 -1.81 -7.19
CA ARG A 39 -12.68 -1.17 -6.28
C ARG A 39 -13.19 -1.36 -4.86
N ARG A 40 -12.38 -1.97 -4.00
CA ARG A 40 -12.72 -2.14 -2.59
C ARG A 40 -12.91 -0.77 -1.96
N LYS A 41 -14.06 -0.54 -1.32
CA LYS A 41 -14.36 0.73 -0.64
C LYS A 41 -13.30 0.96 0.44
N GLN A 42 -12.61 2.10 0.38
CA GLN A 42 -11.64 2.47 1.41
C GLN A 42 -12.39 2.84 2.69
N ARG A 43 -12.00 2.21 3.81
CA ARG A 43 -12.53 2.55 5.14
C ARG A 43 -11.96 3.91 5.56
N LYS A 44 -12.82 4.84 5.97
CA LYS A 44 -12.38 6.10 6.60
C LYS A 44 -11.88 5.78 8.01
N LYS A 45 -10.70 6.30 8.36
CA LYS A 45 -10.12 6.15 9.69
C LYS A 45 -10.41 7.40 10.51
N MET A 46 -10.86 7.20 11.75
CA MET A 46 -10.94 8.26 12.76
C MET A 46 -9.58 8.36 13.45
N TRP A 47 -9.01 9.56 13.45
CA TRP A 47 -7.68 9.84 13.98
C TRP A 47 -7.80 10.68 15.24
N ILE A 48 -7.30 10.17 16.35
CA ILE A 48 -7.26 10.88 17.63
C ILE A 48 -5.83 11.31 17.90
N PHE A 49 -5.68 12.55 18.39
CA PHE A 49 -4.43 13.04 18.92
C PHE A 49 -4.02 12.25 20.17
N ASP A 50 -2.81 11.70 20.19
CA ASP A 50 -2.30 10.94 21.34
C ASP A 50 -1.32 11.75 22.17
N ARG A 51 -0.30 12.32 21.52
CA ARG A 51 0.81 13.00 22.19
C ARG A 51 1.55 13.96 21.27
N LYS A 52 2.30 14.88 21.87
CA LYS A 52 3.20 15.81 21.20
C LYS A 52 4.65 15.52 21.61
N PHE A 53 5.56 15.68 20.65
CA PHE A 53 7.00 15.59 20.85
C PHE A 53 7.66 16.90 20.43
N THR A 54 8.77 17.22 21.09
CA THR A 54 9.59 18.39 20.77
C THR A 54 10.72 18.04 19.80
N SER A 55 11.17 16.79 19.81
CA SER A 55 12.26 16.32 18.95
C SER A 55 11.85 15.17 18.04
N LYS A 56 12.37 15.21 16.80
CA LYS A 56 12.23 14.11 15.83
C LYS A 56 12.84 12.81 16.33
N ILE A 57 13.93 12.89 17.08
CA ILE A 57 14.63 11.72 17.60
C ILE A 57 13.71 10.99 18.59
N GLU A 58 13.16 11.74 19.55
CA GLU A 58 12.23 11.25 20.56
C GLU A 58 10.99 10.60 19.92
N ALA A 59 10.36 11.27 18.96
CA ALA A 59 9.20 10.74 18.27
C ALA A 59 9.50 9.41 17.56
N MET A 60 10.65 9.32 16.89
CA MET A 60 11.06 8.11 16.17
C MET A 60 11.46 6.97 17.11
N GLU A 61 12.11 7.29 18.23
CA GLU A 61 12.47 6.33 19.26
C GLU A 61 11.23 5.73 19.94
N PHE A 62 10.22 6.56 20.21
CA PHE A 62 8.93 6.09 20.70
C PHE A 62 8.25 5.09 19.75
N ILE A 63 8.27 5.35 18.44
CA ILE A 63 7.72 4.37 17.48
C ILE A 63 8.52 3.07 17.48
N LYS A 64 9.86 3.16 17.57
CA LYS A 64 10.75 2.00 17.58
C LYS A 64 10.60 1.17 18.86
N SER A 65 10.45 1.79 20.02
CA SER A 65 10.35 1.12 21.31
C SER A 65 9.12 0.22 21.41
N GLN A 66 8.01 0.60 20.77
CA GLN A 66 6.81 -0.23 20.73
C GLN A 66 6.97 -1.50 19.89
N LYS A 67 7.94 -1.55 18.97
CA LYS A 67 8.25 -2.71 18.12
C LYS A 67 7.08 -3.30 17.30
N ILE A 68 5.88 -2.70 17.28
CA ILE A 68 4.70 -3.19 16.54
C ILE A 68 4.44 -2.42 15.24
N TRP A 69 5.03 -1.23 15.09
CA TRP A 69 4.78 -0.36 13.96
C TRP A 69 5.81 -0.53 12.85
N GLY A 70 5.33 -0.60 11.62
CA GLY A 70 6.12 -0.59 10.40
C GLY A 70 5.77 0.63 9.55
N TYR A 71 6.77 1.22 8.90
CA TYR A 71 6.56 2.32 7.96
C TYR A 71 5.60 1.92 6.83
N HIS A 72 4.68 2.82 6.50
CA HIS A 72 3.72 2.63 5.42
C HIS A 72 4.01 3.58 4.25
N TYR A 73 3.79 4.88 4.44
CA TYR A 73 4.06 5.91 3.45
C TYR A 73 4.19 7.28 4.11
N THR A 74 4.66 8.25 3.34
CA THR A 74 4.73 9.66 3.73
C THR A 74 3.82 10.48 2.84
N ASN A 75 3.19 11.51 3.40
CA ASN A 75 2.39 12.48 2.67
C ASN A 75 2.86 13.88 3.04
N ASP A 76 3.31 14.63 2.05
CA ASP A 76 3.73 16.01 2.21
C ASP A 76 2.55 16.94 1.96
N THR A 77 2.22 17.74 2.96
CA THR A 77 1.13 18.71 2.92
C THR A 77 1.66 20.12 3.16
N LYS A 78 0.86 21.14 2.82
CA LYS A 78 1.26 22.54 3.07
C LYS A 78 1.51 22.83 4.56
N ASP A 79 0.79 22.14 5.45
CA ASP A 79 0.93 22.29 6.90
C ASP A 79 2.14 21.53 7.47
N GLY A 80 2.73 20.63 6.66
CA GLY A 80 3.88 19.83 7.06
C GLY A 80 3.86 18.42 6.51
N MET A 81 4.73 17.57 7.05
CA MET A 81 4.94 16.19 6.60
C MET A 81 4.20 15.22 7.51
N LYS A 82 3.45 14.28 6.94
CA LYS A 82 2.77 13.19 7.67
C LYS A 82 3.42 11.86 7.35
N LYS A 83 3.96 11.18 8.37
CA LYS A 83 4.51 9.82 8.25
C LYS A 83 3.54 8.81 8.82
N TYR A 84 3.01 7.93 7.98
CA TYR A 84 2.05 6.91 8.37
C TYR A 84 2.75 5.59 8.67
N TYR A 85 2.27 4.94 9.72
CA TYR A 85 2.73 3.62 10.14
C TYR A 85 1.53 2.68 10.27
N ARG A 86 1.79 1.41 10.03
CA ARG A 86 0.84 0.31 10.11
C ARG A 86 1.36 -0.75 11.08
N CYS A 87 0.47 -1.58 11.59
CA CYS A 87 0.90 -2.78 12.30
C CYS A 87 1.77 -3.66 11.37
N LYS A 88 2.93 -4.10 11.86
CA LYS A 88 3.85 -4.97 11.13
C LYS A 88 3.61 -6.47 11.38
N ASN A 89 2.77 -6.80 12.36
CA ASN A 89 2.43 -8.19 12.70
C ASN A 89 1.54 -8.87 11.64
N VAL A 90 1.08 -8.09 10.64
CA VAL A 90 0.29 -8.59 9.52
C VAL A 90 1.05 -8.41 8.20
N PRO A 91 1.18 -9.46 7.38
CA PRO A 91 1.84 -9.40 6.08
C PRO A 91 1.13 -8.45 5.10
N ARG A 92 1.89 -7.83 4.17
CA ARG A 92 1.39 -6.76 3.28
C ARG A 92 0.25 -7.17 2.34
N ARG A 93 0.17 -8.45 1.93
CA ARG A 93 -0.78 -8.95 0.93
C ARG A 93 -2.10 -9.46 1.51
N HIS A 94 -2.27 -9.36 2.83
CA HIS A 94 -3.45 -9.88 3.53
C HIS A 94 -4.36 -8.76 4.04
N ILE A 95 -5.48 -9.14 4.65
CA ILE A 95 -6.35 -8.23 5.40
C ILE A 95 -5.47 -7.50 6.41
N GLN A 96 -5.39 -6.18 6.31
CA GLN A 96 -4.52 -5.39 7.20
C GLN A 96 -5.19 -5.19 8.55
N CYS A 97 -4.36 -5.09 9.59
CA CYS A 97 -4.83 -4.65 10.90
C CYS A 97 -5.45 -3.24 10.81
N ASP A 98 -6.57 -3.03 11.49
CA ASP A 98 -7.28 -1.75 11.46
C ASP A 98 -6.50 -0.65 12.22
N ALA A 99 -5.74 -1.03 13.24
CA ALA A 99 -4.90 -0.14 14.04
C ALA A 99 -3.80 0.54 13.19
N SER A 100 -3.68 1.86 13.31
CA SER A 100 -2.67 2.65 12.61
C SER A 100 -2.32 3.92 13.37
N ILE A 101 -1.14 4.45 13.08
CA ILE A 101 -0.68 5.72 13.66
C ILE A 101 -0.04 6.58 12.58
N TYR A 102 0.05 7.89 12.82
CA TYR A 102 0.91 8.77 12.04
C TYR A 102 1.57 9.84 12.89
N LEU A 103 2.77 10.25 12.48
CA LEU A 103 3.46 11.43 12.98
C LEU A 103 3.22 12.59 12.03
N HIS A 104 2.82 13.75 12.55
CA HIS A 104 2.65 14.98 11.80
C HIS A 104 3.72 15.98 12.23
N PHE A 105 4.68 16.23 11.35
CA PHE A 105 5.75 17.20 11.50
C PHE A 105 5.25 18.55 10.99
N MET A 106 4.89 19.46 11.90
CA MET A 106 4.34 20.76 11.53
C MET A 106 5.44 21.71 11.05
N THR A 107 5.24 22.34 9.89
CA THR A 107 6.23 23.29 9.33
C THR A 107 6.27 24.59 10.12
N ARG A 108 5.14 25.02 10.71
CA ARG A 108 5.02 26.32 11.38
C ARG A 108 5.58 26.34 12.80
N SER A 109 5.28 25.32 13.60
CA SER A 109 5.66 25.27 15.02
C SER A 109 6.87 24.37 15.29
N PHE A 110 7.34 23.63 14.29
CA PHE A 110 8.34 22.56 14.44
C PHE A 110 7.94 21.45 15.43
N ASP A 111 6.69 21.45 15.88
CA ASP A 111 6.15 20.42 16.75
C ASP A 111 5.85 19.14 15.97
N ILE A 112 5.91 18.01 16.67
CA ILE A 112 5.59 16.70 16.11
C ILE A 112 4.43 16.12 16.88
N HIS A 113 3.29 15.92 16.21
CA HIS A 113 2.10 15.37 16.83
C HIS A 113 1.92 13.91 16.40
N LEU A 114 1.69 13.03 17.36
CA LEU A 114 1.29 11.65 17.12
C LEU A 114 -0.23 11.54 17.13
N TYR A 115 -0.76 10.87 16.13
CA TYR A 115 -2.16 10.50 16.07
C TYR A 115 -2.27 8.99 15.94
N LYS A 116 -3.31 8.42 16.56
CA LYS A 116 -3.65 7.00 16.50
C LYS A 116 -5.10 6.81 16.10
N THR A 117 -5.41 5.65 15.54
CA THR A 117 -6.80 5.24 15.33
C THR A 117 -7.44 4.77 16.64
N GLU A 118 -8.76 4.90 16.76
CA GLU A 118 -9.56 4.27 17.83
C GLU A 118 -9.54 2.73 17.79
N SER A 119 -9.24 2.17 16.63
CA SER A 119 -9.30 0.73 16.41
C SER A 119 -8.25 -0.01 17.25
N ILE A 120 -8.73 -1.01 17.99
CA ILE A 120 -7.89 -1.98 18.71
C ILE A 120 -7.14 -2.86 17.70
N HIS A 121 -5.96 -3.34 18.07
CA HIS A 121 -5.22 -4.31 17.26
C HIS A 121 -6.01 -5.61 17.08
N ASN A 122 -6.42 -5.89 15.85
CA ASN A 122 -7.03 -7.16 15.42
C ASN A 122 -6.04 -8.07 14.67
N CYS A 123 -4.74 -7.80 14.76
CA CYS A 123 -3.72 -8.57 14.05
C CYS A 123 -3.62 -10.03 14.53
N GLU A 124 -3.98 -10.31 15.79
CA GLU A 124 -4.01 -11.67 16.32
C GLU A 124 -5.11 -12.51 15.66
N SER A 125 -6.34 -12.00 15.64
CA SER A 125 -7.48 -12.65 14.97
C SER A 125 -7.21 -12.89 13.48
N ILE A 126 -6.65 -11.88 12.79
CA ILE A 126 -6.27 -12.00 11.37
C ILE A 126 -5.22 -13.10 11.15
N ASN A 127 -4.24 -13.20 12.05
CA ASN A 127 -3.20 -14.23 11.95
C ASN A 127 -3.73 -15.63 12.26
N ALA A 128 -4.66 -15.76 13.21
CA ALA A 128 -5.31 -17.03 13.54
C ALA A 128 -6.10 -17.59 12.34
N GLU A 129 -6.91 -16.75 11.68
CA GLU A 129 -7.65 -17.13 10.46
C GLU A 129 -6.72 -17.63 9.34
N TYR A 130 -5.54 -17.02 9.19
CA TYR A 130 -4.56 -17.44 8.19
C TYR A 130 -3.81 -18.73 8.59
N GLY A 131 -3.51 -18.91 9.87
CA GLY A 131 -2.82 -20.11 10.38
C GLY A 131 -3.64 -21.38 10.20
N SER A 132 -4.95 -21.31 10.43
CA SER A 132 -5.87 -22.46 10.28
C SER A 132 -6.00 -22.96 8.83
N GLN A 133 -5.76 -22.12 7.83
CA GLN A 133 -5.84 -22.51 6.41
C GLN A 133 -4.65 -23.36 5.93
N LYS A 134 -3.56 -23.43 6.70
CA LYS A 134 -2.38 -24.24 6.36
C LYS A 134 -2.40 -25.67 6.91
N ALA A 135 -3.29 -25.99 7.85
CA ALA A 135 -3.37 -27.32 8.46
C ALA A 135 -4.27 -28.31 7.71
N GLY A 136 -4.91 -27.89 6.61
CA GLY A 136 -5.88 -28.71 5.86
C GLY A 136 -5.36 -29.40 4.58
N SER A 137 -4.06 -29.39 4.31
CA SER A 137 -3.49 -29.98 3.08
C SER A 137 -2.42 -31.03 3.37
N THR A 138 -2.82 -32.12 4.02
CA THR A 138 -2.07 -33.38 3.99
C THR A 138 -3.05 -34.51 3.70
N THR A 139 -3.45 -34.66 2.44
CA THR A 139 -4.08 -35.91 1.99
C THR A 139 -2.99 -36.89 1.60
N ASN A 140 -2.87 -37.94 2.39
CA ASN A 140 -1.96 -39.06 2.20
C ASN A 140 -2.17 -39.72 0.82
N GLY A 141 -1.11 -39.84 0.05
CA GLY A 141 -1.04 -40.66 -1.16
C GLY A 141 0.00 -41.76 -0.97
N SER A 142 -0.35 -42.81 -0.23
CA SER A 142 0.39 -44.07 -0.24
C SER A 142 0.01 -44.85 -1.49
N LYS A 143 1.02 -45.24 -2.27
CA LYS A 143 0.96 -46.38 -3.18
C LYS A 143 2.20 -47.22 -2.95
#